data_AF-A0A1I5Y832-F1
#
_entry.id   AF-A0A1I5Y832-F1
#
_cell.length_a   1.000
_cell.length_b   1.000
_cell.length_c   1.000
_cell.angle_alpha   90.00
_cell.angle_beta   90.00
_cell.angle_gamma   90.00
#
_symmetry.space_group_name_H-M   'P 1'
#
loop_
_entity.id
_entity.type
_entity.pdbx_description
1 polymer ?
#
loop_
_entity_poly.entity_id
_entity_poly.type
_entity_poly.pdbx_seq_one_letter_code
_entity_poly.pdbx_strand_id
1 'polypeptide(L)' 'MKKSKVIPPIMIVVAVLATIILNQEEYSEVTIINKILIIVGAAVLSSVIGYFLLGTDVDKVDPKPTNNIVNKTNKKK' A
#
# COMPACT_ATOMS: atom_id res chain seq x y z
N MET A 1 4.64 -9.81 -3.83
CA MET A 1 4.62 -8.57 -4.66
C MET A 1 5.56 -7.57 -4.01
N LYS A 2 6.37 -6.80 -4.77
CA LYS A 2 7.34 -5.87 -4.16
C LYS A 2 6.59 -4.85 -3.29
N LYS A 3 7.03 -4.66 -2.04
CA LYS A 3 6.39 -3.83 -1.00
C LYS A 3 6.08 -2.40 -1.47
N SER A 4 6.79 -1.90 -2.50
CA SER A 4 6.59 -0.57 -3.08
C SER A 4 5.33 -0.39 -3.93
N LYS A 5 4.60 -1.45 -4.29
CA LYS A 5 3.42 -1.32 -5.17
C LYS A 5 2.13 -0.94 -4.43
N VAL A 6 2.07 -1.14 -3.10
CA VAL A 6 0.88 -0.87 -2.28
C VAL A 6 0.94 0.47 -1.54
N ILE A 7 2.15 1.02 -1.35
CA ILE A 7 2.35 2.28 -0.65
C ILE A 7 1.77 3.49 -1.43
N PRO A 8 1.99 3.63 -2.76
CA PRO A 8 1.49 4.78 -3.50
C PRO A 8 -0.03 4.98 -3.44
N PRO A 9 -0.89 3.94 -3.60
CA PRO A 9 -2.33 4.14 -3.50
C PRO A 9 -2.79 4.53 -2.09
N ILE A 10 -2.17 3.97 -1.03
CA ILE A 10 -2.48 4.36 0.37
C ILE A 10 -2.19 5.86 0.57
N MET A 11 -1.04 6.32 0.08
CA MET A 11 -0.64 7.73 0.20
C MET A 11 -1.63 8.68 -0.48
N ILE A 12 -2.12 8.32 -1.68
CA ILE A 12 -3.11 9.11 -2.42
C ILE A 12 -4.44 9.17 -1.68
N VAL A 13 -4.94 8.04 -1.18
CA VAL A 13 -6.20 7.99 -0.42
C VAL A 13 -6.15 8.89 0.81
N VAL A 14 -5.06 8.80 1.58
CA VAL A 14 -4.88 9.63 2.78
C VAL A 14 -4.79 11.11 2.44
N ALA A 15 -4.07 11.48 1.38
CA ALA A 15 -3.96 12.88 0.96
C ALA A 15 -5.31 13.48 0.55
N VAL A 16 -6.14 12.72 -0.18
CA VAL A 16 -7.50 13.16 -0.57
C VAL A 16 -8.39 13.32 0.65
N LEU A 17 -8.41 12.34 1.57
CA LEU A 17 -9.22 12.40 2.79
C LEU A 17 -8.81 13.57 3.68
N ALA A 18 -7.51 13.78 3.89
CA ALA A 18 -7.01 14.91 4.67
C ALA A 18 -7.42 16.24 4.04
N THR A 19 -7.33 16.35 2.71
CA THR A 19 -7.76 17.55 1.97
C THR A 19 -9.26 17.80 2.11
N ILE A 20 -10.10 16.77 2.06
CA ILE A 20 -11.55 16.91 2.25
C ILE A 20 -11.85 17.42 3.66
N ILE A 21 -11.23 16.82 4.69
CA ILE A 21 -11.45 17.19 6.09
C ILE A 21 -11.00 18.64 6.33
N LEU A 22 -9.78 18.99 5.91
CA LEU A 22 -9.21 20.32 6.12
C LEU A 22 -9.90 21.43 5.32
N ASN A 23 -10.70 21.11 4.32
CA ASN A 23 -11.51 22.08 3.57
C ASN A 23 -12.92 22.26 4.13
N GLN A 24 -13.33 21.51 5.16
CA GLN A 24 -14.60 21.77 5.84
C GLN A 24 -14.55 23.13 6.55
N GLU A 25 -15.72 23.78 6.70
CA GLU A 25 -15.82 25.13 7.29
C GLU A 25 -15.26 25.20 8.71
N GLU A 26 -15.34 24.10 9.46
CA GLU A 26 -14.83 23.93 10.82
C GLU A 26 -13.31 24.07 10.92
N TYR A 27 -12.57 23.92 9.80
CA TYR A 27 -11.12 24.08 9.73
C TYR A 27 -10.69 25.25 8.84
N SER A 28 -11.59 26.22 8.62
CA SER A 28 -11.30 27.44 7.83
C SER A 28 -10.26 28.34 8.49
N GLU A 29 -10.14 28.29 9.82
CA GLU A 29 -9.14 29.03 10.62
C GLU A 29 -7.70 28.54 10.42
N VAL A 30 -7.52 27.31 9.93
CA VAL A 30 -6.19 26.75 9.69
C VAL A 30 -5.60 27.39 8.44
N THR A 31 -4.45 28.03 8.56
CA THR A 31 -3.75 28.64 7.42
C THR A 31 -3.37 27.58 6.37
N ILE A 32 -3.37 27.95 5.08
CA ILE A 32 -3.00 27.04 3.96
C ILE A 32 -1.71 26.26 4.24
N ILE A 33 -0.69 26.92 4.80
CA ILE A 33 0.62 26.30 5.08
C ILE A 33 0.45 25.15 6.09
N ASN A 34 -0.33 25.36 7.14
CA ASN A 34 -0.59 24.33 8.15
C ASN A 34 -1.42 23.19 7.57
N LYS A 35 -2.39 23.48 6.69
CA LYS A 35 -3.15 22.42 5.98
C LYS A 35 -2.22 21.53 5.17
N ILE A 36 -1.30 22.11 4.40
CA ILE A 36 -0.32 21.37 3.61
C ILE A 36 0.57 20.51 4.52
N LEU A 37 1.06 21.09 5.63
CA LEU A 37 1.91 20.36 6.58
C LEU A 37 1.18 19.15 7.19
N ILE A 38 -0.10 19.30 7.54
CA ILE A 38 -0.93 18.22 8.07
C ILE A 38 -1.16 17.14 7.01
N ILE A 39 -1.49 17.53 5.76
CA ILE A 39 -1.72 16.58 4.66
C ILE A 39 -0.46 15.76 4.40
N VAL A 40 0.70 16.43 4.27
CA VAL A 40 1.99 15.76 4.03
C VAL A 40 2.37 14.87 5.21
N GLY A 41 2.24 15.37 6.45
CA GLY A 41 2.53 14.62 7.66
C GLY A 41 1.66 13.37 7.80
N ALA A 42 0.36 13.49 7.58
CA ALA A 42 -0.58 12.37 7.63
C ALA A 42 -0.29 11.32 6.54
N ALA A 43 -0.01 11.76 5.31
CA ALA A 43 0.32 10.87 4.20
C ALA A 43 1.62 10.09 4.43
N VAL A 44 2.66 10.75 4.94
CA VAL A 44 3.95 10.11 5.27
C VAL A 44 3.80 9.17 6.45
N LEU A 45 3.13 9.58 7.53
CA LEU A 45 2.94 8.73 8.71
C LEU A 45 2.14 7.46 8.36
N SER A 46 1.05 7.61 7.62
CA SER A 46 0.21 6.47 7.22
C SER A 46 0.93 5.51 6.27
N SER A 47 1.81 6.00 5.40
CA SER A 47 2.59 5.15 4.49
C SER A 47 3.67 4.35 5.24
N VAL A 48 4.30 4.94 6.27
CA VAL A 48 5.24 4.23 7.15
C VAL A 48 4.51 3.12 7.92
N ILE A 49 3.37 3.43 8.53
CA ILE A 49 2.55 2.44 9.25
C ILE A 49 2.10 1.33 8.30
N GLY A 50 1.59 1.68 7.13
CA GLY A 50 1.18 0.73 6.10
C GLY A 50 2.32 -0.19 5.64
N TYR A 51 3.55 0.34 5.50
CA TYR A 51 4.73 -0.46 5.17
C TYR A 51 5.06 -1.50 6.24
N PHE A 52 5.02 -1.11 7.52
CA PHE A 52 5.27 -2.04 8.63
C PHE A 52 4.20 -3.13 8.72
N LEU A 53 2.92 -2.75 8.61
CA LEU A 53 1.79 -3.67 8.72
C LEU A 53 1.68 -4.63 7.52
N LEU A 54 1.73 -4.13 6.28
CA LEU A 54 1.66 -4.99 5.09
C LEU A 54 2.97 -5.75 4.85
N GLY A 55 4.10 -5.23 5.35
CA GLY A 55 5.40 -5.85 5.19
C GLY A 55 5.48 -7.25 5.79
N THR A 56 4.63 -7.60 6.76
CA THR A 56 4.58 -8.91 7.41
C THR A 56 3.71 -9.94 6.65
N ASP A 57 2.77 -9.48 5.82
CA ASP A 57 1.72 -10.34 5.24
C ASP A 57 1.98 -10.71 3.77
N VAL A 58 2.72 -9.88 3.03
CA VAL A 58 3.01 -10.09 1.59
C VAL A 58 3.97 -11.24 1.28
N ASP A 59 4.61 -11.82 2.30
CA ASP A 59 5.64 -12.86 2.17
C ASP A 59 5.09 -14.29 2.35
N LYS A 60 3.77 -14.48 2.56
CA LYS A 60 3.12 -15.80 2.71
C LYS A 60 2.33 -16.26 1.47
N VAL A 61 2.81 -15.97 0.27
CA VAL A 61 2.31 -16.67 -0.91
C VAL A 61 2.86 -18.09 -0.88
N ASP A 62 2.03 -19.03 -0.42
CA ASP A 62 2.36 -20.45 -0.43
C ASP A 62 2.81 -20.83 -1.85
N PRO A 63 4.01 -21.39 -2.03
CA PRO A 63 4.52 -21.67 -3.35
C PRO A 63 3.58 -22.63 -4.08
N LYS A 64 3.17 -22.26 -5.29
CA LYS A 64 2.36 -23.12 -6.16
C LYS A 64 3.06 -24.47 -6.31
N PRO A 65 2.41 -25.61 -5.97
CA PRO A 65 3.05 -26.91 -6.07
C PRO A 65 3.44 -27.17 -7.52
N THR A 66 4.73 -27.44 -7.76
CA THR A 66 5.27 -27.72 -9.09
C THR A 66 5.00 -29.19 -9.42
N ASN A 67 3.92 -29.48 -10.15
CA ASN A 67 3.62 -30.84 -10.63
C ASN A 67 4.31 -31.14 -11.99
N ASN A 68 5.62 -31.07 -12.06
CA ASN A 68 6.37 -31.45 -13.27
C ASN A 68 7.09 -32.79 -13.11
N ILE A 69 6.36 -33.89 -12.88
CA ILE A 69 6.89 -35.25 -13.10
C ILE A 69 5.73 -36.12 -13.61
N VAL A 70 6.04 -37.06 -14.52
CA VAL A 70 5.16 -38.03 -15.20
C VAL A 70 4.54 -37.55 -16.52
N ASN A 71 5.38 -37.32 -17.54
CA ASN A 71 5.09 -37.83 -18.89
C ASN A 71 6.36 -37.96 -19.76
N LYS A 72 7.44 -38.46 -19.16
CA LYS A 72 8.69 -38.76 -19.88
C LYS A 72 9.03 -40.26 -19.83
N THR A 73 8.05 -41.13 -20.06
CA THR A 73 8.30 -42.58 -20.12
C THR A 73 7.37 -43.35 -21.07
N ASN A 74 7.04 -42.78 -22.24
CA ASN A 74 6.56 -43.59 -23.38
C ASN A 74 7.34 -43.27 -24.66
N LYS A 75 8.67 -43.35 -24.55
CA LYS A 75 9.58 -43.69 -25.66
C LYS A 75 10.35 -44.92 -25.21
N LYS A 76 9.85 -46.12 -25.56
CA LYS A 76 10.57 -47.38 -25.82
C LYS A 76 9.64 -48.59 -25.62
N LYS A 77 8.94 -48.99 -26.68
CA LYS A 77 9.15 -50.28 -27.35
C LYS A 77 8.33 -50.32 -28.63
#